data_AF-A0A2P8FIW1-F1
#
_entry.id   AF-A0A2P8FIW1-F1
#
_cell.length_a   1.000
_cell.length_b   1.000
_cell.length_c   1.000
_cell.angle_alpha   90.00
_cell.angle_beta   90.00
_cell.angle_gamma   90.00
#
_symmetry.space_group_name_H-M   'P 1'
#
loop_
_entity.id
_entity.type
_entity.pdbx_description
1 polymer ?
#
loop_
_entity_poly.entity_id
_entity_poly.type
_entity_poly.pdbx_seq_one_letter_code
_entity_poly.pdbx_strand_id
1 'polypeptide(L)'
;MASTLTDVEIGLIKKMLELGWKNSAIQFYFNTPERPVNNGRISEIKGGDRGQEVPVATKYELEEFLDHHPLTLARLGADEPETPQQISEATQFLVNEEDQVDIRLAPLSDDINEDPELGAFYQELRATALEFFSMGHNTLGELAPKAEDFASALPEDCRDTTINVIWMRGNKLRMLLGAHDRVSDIPDMHPAKLDVACSEALRTVVQAFNVFAANSAKARLLDQLSLGPDDRKVITESLPEIEEVVKEAGAISTGEAQNALIEEVEDAQSADASPAGDRQVSFAGRSVTNFFTTIIVKAYRLVRTGLKATVSAVWTTVKDKTAEAVTLTAIGIASPHATALFEFLKSHYGVVAEFLKTAQANPAVQQFLDFIVKVLGLA
;
A
#
# COMPACT_ATOMS: atom_id res chain seq x y z
N MET A 1 6.87 -18.29 -26.21
CA MET A 1 6.75 -19.00 -24.91
C MET A 1 6.01 -18.08 -23.96
N ALA A 2 4.76 -18.43 -23.62
CA ALA A 2 3.97 -17.94 -22.46
C ALA A 2 2.55 -18.56 -22.55
N SER A 3 2.44 -19.90 -22.46
CA SER A 3 1.15 -20.62 -22.54
C SER A 3 0.61 -21.05 -21.17
N THR A 4 1.23 -20.56 -20.10
CA THR A 4 1.00 -20.97 -18.71
C THR A 4 0.24 -19.89 -17.96
N LEU A 5 -0.59 -20.33 -17.01
CA LEU A 5 -1.18 -19.45 -16.02
C LEU A 5 -0.07 -18.94 -15.11
N THR A 6 -0.17 -17.69 -14.67
CA THR A 6 0.74 -17.16 -13.66
C THR A 6 0.33 -17.69 -12.28
N ASP A 7 1.23 -17.59 -11.30
CA ASP A 7 0.93 -18.01 -9.92
C ASP A 7 -0.23 -17.20 -9.34
N VAL A 8 -0.30 -15.89 -9.63
CA VAL A 8 -1.44 -15.02 -9.27
C VAL A 8 -2.76 -15.59 -9.80
N GLU A 9 -2.80 -16.01 -11.07
CA GLU A 9 -4.02 -16.56 -11.67
C GLU A 9 -4.38 -17.93 -11.11
N ILE A 10 -3.38 -18.77 -10.82
CA ILE A 10 -3.62 -20.04 -10.14
C ILE A 10 -4.23 -19.79 -8.76
N GLY A 11 -3.68 -18.84 -7.99
CA GLY A 11 -4.23 -18.43 -6.69
C GLY A 11 -5.68 -17.96 -6.78
N LEU A 12 -6.01 -17.12 -7.78
CA LEU A 12 -7.38 -16.64 -8.02
C LEU A 12 -8.33 -17.78 -8.41
N ILE A 13 -7.90 -18.70 -9.28
CA ILE A 13 -8.68 -19.89 -9.66
C ILE A 13 -8.94 -20.76 -8.42
N LYS A 14 -7.94 -20.97 -7.57
CA LYS A 14 -8.11 -21.71 -6.30
C LYS A 14 -9.17 -21.05 -5.42
N LYS A 15 -9.15 -19.73 -5.27
CA LYS A 15 -10.16 -19.01 -4.46
C LYS A 15 -11.56 -19.10 -5.07
N MET A 16 -11.70 -18.99 -6.39
CA MET A 16 -12.98 -19.20 -7.06
C MET A 16 -13.52 -20.63 -6.85
N LEU A 17 -12.66 -21.65 -6.90
CA LEU A 17 -13.03 -23.04 -6.64
C LEU A 17 -13.46 -23.27 -5.18
N GLU A 18 -12.75 -22.68 -4.22
CA GLU A 18 -13.11 -22.70 -2.79
C GLU A 18 -14.50 -22.09 -2.55
N LEU A 19 -14.81 -20.99 -3.23
CA LEU A 19 -16.13 -20.35 -3.22
C LEU A 19 -17.19 -21.11 -4.04
N GLY A 20 -16.88 -22.30 -4.57
CA GLY A 20 -17.82 -23.18 -5.25
C GLY A 20 -18.15 -22.78 -6.70
N TRP A 21 -17.32 -21.96 -7.34
CA TRP A 21 -17.56 -21.55 -8.73
C TRP A 21 -17.42 -22.74 -9.68
N LYS A 22 -18.30 -22.78 -10.70
CA LYS A 22 -18.24 -23.83 -11.73
C LYS A 22 -17.02 -23.60 -12.63
N ASN A 23 -16.35 -24.67 -13.06
CA ASN A 23 -15.20 -24.57 -13.98
C ASN A 23 -15.52 -23.76 -15.25
N SER A 24 -16.73 -23.87 -15.79
CA SER A 24 -17.16 -23.07 -16.95
C SER A 24 -17.20 -21.56 -16.67
N ALA A 25 -17.55 -21.16 -15.44
CA ALA A 25 -17.55 -19.77 -15.04
C ALA A 25 -16.11 -19.27 -14.83
N ILE A 26 -15.26 -20.08 -14.19
CA ILE A 26 -13.83 -19.76 -14.03
C ILE A 26 -13.16 -19.63 -15.41
N GLN A 27 -13.39 -20.60 -16.30
CA GLN A 27 -12.89 -20.58 -17.66
C GLN A 27 -13.23 -19.28 -18.39
N PHE A 28 -14.43 -18.75 -18.17
CA PHE A 28 -14.87 -17.51 -18.80
C PHE A 28 -14.01 -16.29 -18.43
N TYR A 29 -13.44 -16.24 -17.23
CA TYR A 29 -12.55 -15.14 -16.82
C TYR A 29 -11.11 -15.30 -17.33
N PHE A 30 -10.56 -16.52 -17.30
CA PHE A 30 -9.13 -16.72 -17.59
C PHE A 30 -8.82 -17.09 -19.05
N ASN A 31 -9.83 -17.37 -19.87
CA ASN A 31 -9.63 -17.78 -21.25
C ASN A 31 -9.47 -16.57 -22.18
N THR A 32 -8.28 -16.39 -22.76
CA THR A 32 -8.02 -15.38 -23.79
C THR A 32 -7.74 -16.03 -25.15
N PRO A 33 -7.88 -15.29 -26.28
CA PRO A 33 -7.56 -15.81 -27.60
C PRO A 33 -6.12 -16.34 -27.72
N GLU A 34 -5.19 -15.69 -27.03
CA GLU A 34 -3.75 -16.02 -27.05
C GLU A 34 -3.39 -17.15 -26.07
N ARG A 35 -4.22 -17.37 -25.05
CA ARG A 35 -3.96 -18.34 -23.99
C ARG A 35 -5.24 -19.07 -23.58
N PRO A 36 -5.52 -20.23 -24.21
CA PRO A 36 -6.70 -20.99 -23.88
C PRO A 36 -6.56 -21.64 -22.49
N VAL A 37 -7.56 -21.40 -21.64
CA VAL A 37 -7.74 -22.09 -20.37
C VAL A 37 -8.94 -23.01 -20.55
N ASN A 38 -8.79 -24.29 -20.20
CA ASN A 38 -9.85 -25.29 -20.37
C ASN A 38 -10.19 -25.97 -19.03
N ASN A 39 -11.32 -26.68 -19.00
CA ASN A 39 -11.79 -27.38 -17.80
C ASN A 39 -10.79 -28.42 -17.26
N GLY A 40 -9.93 -28.98 -18.11
CA GLY A 40 -8.87 -29.91 -17.70
C GLY A 40 -7.85 -29.22 -16.80
N ARG A 41 -7.30 -28.07 -17.24
CA ARG A 41 -6.35 -27.26 -16.46
C ARG A 41 -6.93 -26.81 -15.13
N ILE A 42 -8.20 -26.40 -15.11
CA ILE A 42 -8.89 -26.00 -13.87
C ILE A 42 -9.06 -27.21 -12.94
N SER A 43 -9.32 -28.40 -13.48
CA SER A 43 -9.40 -29.65 -12.71
C SER A 43 -8.05 -30.06 -12.13
N GLU A 44 -6.95 -29.88 -12.86
CA GLU A 44 -5.58 -30.11 -12.35
C GLU A 44 -5.27 -29.19 -11.16
N ILE A 45 -5.63 -27.90 -11.24
CA ILE A 45 -5.48 -26.96 -10.12
C ILE A 45 -6.34 -27.40 -8.92
N LYS A 46 -7.59 -27.80 -9.17
CA LYS A 46 -8.50 -28.32 -8.15
C LYS A 46 -7.94 -29.58 -7.46
N GLY A 47 -7.30 -30.46 -8.23
CA GLY A 47 -6.68 -31.70 -7.76
C GLY A 47 -5.34 -31.50 -7.05
N GLY A 48 -4.72 -30.32 -7.19
CA GLY A 48 -3.39 -30.03 -6.67
C GLY A 48 -2.25 -30.50 -7.58
N ASP A 49 -2.54 -31.04 -8.76
CA ASP A 49 -1.52 -31.47 -9.73
C ASP A 49 -0.77 -30.30 -10.36
N ARG A 50 -1.35 -29.09 -10.27
CA ARG A 50 -0.79 -27.85 -10.82
C ARG A 50 -0.77 -26.74 -9.79
N GLY A 51 0.41 -26.13 -9.62
CA GLY A 51 0.64 -25.00 -8.71
C GLY A 51 0.31 -25.36 -7.26
N GLN A 52 0.72 -26.54 -6.80
CA GLN A 52 0.42 -27.02 -5.46
C GLN A 52 0.97 -26.06 -4.40
N GLU A 53 2.18 -25.57 -4.64
CA GLU A 53 2.95 -24.60 -3.88
C GLU A 53 2.37 -23.18 -3.91
N VAL A 54 1.55 -22.86 -4.92
CA VAL A 54 0.97 -21.52 -5.06
C VAL A 54 -0.08 -21.31 -3.97
N PRO A 55 0.02 -20.26 -3.15
CA PRO A 55 -1.00 -19.98 -2.13
C PRO A 55 -2.37 -19.69 -2.77
N VAL A 56 -3.44 -19.96 -2.02
CA VAL A 56 -4.79 -19.56 -2.44
C VAL A 56 -4.89 -18.04 -2.33
N ALA A 57 -5.43 -17.37 -3.34
CA ALA A 57 -5.65 -15.92 -3.27
C ALA A 57 -6.68 -15.59 -2.17
N THR A 58 -6.55 -14.42 -1.58
CA THR A 58 -7.53 -13.90 -0.63
C THR A 58 -8.85 -13.56 -1.31
N LYS A 59 -9.91 -13.42 -0.51
CA LYS A 59 -11.20 -12.96 -1.04
C LYS A 59 -11.08 -11.55 -1.66
N TYR A 60 -10.29 -10.67 -1.05
CA TYR A 60 -10.09 -9.31 -1.52
C TYR A 60 -9.37 -9.26 -2.86
N GLU A 61 -8.32 -10.06 -3.06
CA GLU A 61 -7.62 -10.16 -4.35
C GLU A 61 -8.54 -10.67 -5.46
N LEU A 62 -9.43 -11.62 -5.14
CA LEU A 62 -10.44 -12.07 -6.09
C LEU A 62 -11.42 -10.96 -6.45
N GLU A 63 -11.91 -10.19 -5.47
CA GLU A 63 -12.78 -9.04 -5.71
C GLU A 63 -12.07 -7.94 -6.51
N GLU A 64 -10.79 -7.67 -6.23
CA GLU A 64 -9.96 -6.72 -6.98
C GLU A 64 -9.76 -7.17 -8.43
N PHE A 65 -9.45 -8.45 -8.66
CA PHE A 65 -9.38 -9.02 -10.00
C PHE A 65 -10.72 -8.86 -10.74
N LEU A 66 -11.83 -9.18 -10.06
CA LEU A 66 -13.15 -9.08 -10.67
C LEU A 66 -13.50 -7.64 -11.01
N ASP A 67 -13.23 -6.66 -10.14
CA ASP A 67 -13.56 -5.25 -10.38
C ASP A 67 -12.89 -4.69 -11.64
N HIS A 68 -11.65 -5.09 -11.92
CA HIS A 68 -10.90 -4.61 -13.08
C HIS A 68 -10.98 -5.54 -14.29
N HIS A 69 -11.69 -6.67 -14.18
CA HIS A 69 -11.82 -7.59 -15.29
C HIS A 69 -12.72 -6.98 -16.38
N PRO A 70 -12.33 -6.99 -17.68
CA PRO A 70 -13.13 -6.38 -18.76
C PRO A 70 -14.59 -6.85 -18.80
N LEU A 71 -14.84 -8.10 -18.41
CA LEU A 71 -16.18 -8.70 -18.38
C LEU A 71 -17.06 -8.18 -17.23
N THR A 72 -16.45 -7.74 -16.13
CA THR A 72 -17.16 -7.10 -15.01
C THR A 72 -17.36 -5.62 -15.27
N LEU A 73 -16.36 -4.95 -15.87
CA LEU A 73 -16.48 -3.55 -16.30
C LEU A 73 -17.66 -3.35 -17.25
N ALA A 74 -17.92 -4.32 -18.15
CA ALA A 74 -19.09 -4.31 -19.03
C ALA A 74 -20.45 -4.38 -18.29
N ARG A 75 -20.45 -4.66 -16.98
CA ARG A 75 -21.64 -4.73 -16.12
C ARG A 75 -21.77 -3.56 -15.15
N LEU A 76 -20.79 -2.66 -15.09
CA LEU A 76 -20.92 -1.40 -14.33
C LEU A 76 -22.08 -0.58 -14.90
N GLY A 77 -22.81 0.12 -14.04
CA GLY A 77 -23.80 1.11 -14.50
C GLY A 77 -23.12 2.19 -15.34
N ALA A 78 -23.82 2.78 -16.31
CA ALA A 78 -23.24 3.78 -17.22
C ALA A 78 -22.63 5.02 -16.52
N ASP A 79 -23.00 5.27 -15.26
CA ASP A 79 -22.52 6.37 -14.43
C ASP A 79 -21.62 5.92 -13.26
N GLU A 80 -21.46 4.61 -13.03
CA GLU A 80 -20.66 4.04 -11.94
C GLU A 80 -19.17 4.13 -12.33
N PRO A 81 -18.32 4.84 -11.56
CA PRO A 81 -16.91 4.99 -11.92
C PRO A 81 -16.18 3.66 -11.75
N GLU A 82 -15.11 3.47 -12.52
CA GLU A 82 -14.21 2.34 -12.38
C GLU A 82 -13.57 2.35 -10.98
N THR A 83 -13.36 1.16 -10.41
CA THR A 83 -12.71 1.03 -9.10
C THR A 83 -11.31 1.65 -9.18
N PRO A 84 -10.96 2.59 -8.29
CA PRO A 84 -9.64 3.21 -8.30
C PRO A 84 -8.57 2.20 -7.90
N GLN A 85 -7.43 2.27 -8.59
CA GLN A 85 -6.23 1.51 -8.28
C GLN A 85 -5.33 2.26 -7.31
N GLN A 86 -4.59 1.50 -6.50
CA GLN A 86 -3.56 2.05 -5.63
C GLN A 86 -2.33 2.49 -6.43
N ILE A 87 -1.66 3.53 -5.94
CA ILE A 87 -0.41 4.07 -6.47
C ILE A 87 0.72 3.08 -6.14
N SER A 88 1.47 2.66 -7.15
CA SER A 88 2.51 1.62 -7.01
C SER A 88 3.76 2.09 -6.26
N GLU A 89 4.02 3.40 -6.29
CA GLU A 89 5.17 4.09 -5.72
C GLU A 89 4.92 4.52 -4.27
N ALA A 90 4.27 3.65 -3.49
CA ALA A 90 3.93 3.85 -2.09
C ALA A 90 3.63 2.51 -1.42
N THR A 91 3.42 2.52 -0.10
CA THR A 91 2.90 1.35 0.62
C THR A 91 1.50 1.02 0.10
N GLN A 92 1.30 -0.25 -0.26
CA GLN A 92 0.04 -0.76 -0.75
C GLN A 92 -0.64 -1.56 0.35
N PHE A 93 -1.96 -1.55 0.34
CA PHE A 93 -2.79 -2.18 1.34
C PHE A 93 -3.74 -3.18 0.70
N LEU A 94 -4.20 -4.15 1.48
CA LEU A 94 -5.24 -5.11 1.09
C LEU A 94 -6.21 -5.29 2.25
N VAL A 95 -7.30 -6.02 2.02
CA VAL A 95 -8.17 -6.49 3.11
C VAL A 95 -7.88 -7.97 3.33
N ASN A 96 -7.44 -8.32 4.53
CA ASN A 96 -7.12 -9.69 4.88
C ASN A 96 -8.38 -10.54 5.12
N GLU A 97 -8.20 -11.84 5.42
CA GLU A 97 -9.33 -12.76 5.65
C GLU A 97 -10.11 -12.44 6.94
N GLU A 98 -9.55 -11.67 7.87
CA GLU A 98 -10.23 -11.16 9.07
C GLU A 98 -11.01 -9.86 8.82
N ASP A 99 -11.12 -9.45 7.55
CA ASP A 99 -11.78 -8.22 7.14
C ASP A 99 -11.10 -6.96 7.70
N GLN A 100 -9.79 -7.01 7.95
CA GLN A 100 -8.98 -5.84 8.35
C GLN A 100 -8.08 -5.38 7.21
N VAL A 101 -7.79 -4.08 7.18
CA VAL A 101 -6.83 -3.48 6.25
C VAL A 101 -5.42 -3.86 6.69
N ASP A 102 -4.67 -4.47 5.80
CA ASP A 102 -3.32 -4.95 6.05
C ASP A 102 -2.34 -4.48 4.98
N ILE A 103 -1.04 -4.63 5.21
CA ILE A 103 -0.02 -4.29 4.21
C ILE A 103 -0.01 -5.36 3.12
N ARG A 104 -0.06 -4.93 1.85
CA ARG A 104 0.19 -5.82 0.72
C ARG A 104 1.68 -6.05 0.61
N LEU A 105 2.14 -7.21 1.09
CA LEU A 105 3.51 -7.64 0.92
C LEU A 105 3.76 -7.98 -0.56
N ALA A 106 4.71 -7.26 -1.16
CA ALA A 106 5.34 -7.59 -2.43
C ALA A 106 6.78 -8.01 -2.08
N PRO A 107 7.02 -9.33 -1.88
CA PRO A 107 8.29 -9.82 -1.37
C PRO A 107 9.45 -9.41 -2.27
N LEU A 108 10.57 -8.97 -1.68
CA LEU A 108 11.78 -8.65 -2.44
C LEU A 108 12.29 -9.86 -3.24
N SER A 109 11.98 -11.08 -2.82
CA SER A 109 12.31 -12.29 -3.57
C SER A 109 11.77 -12.27 -5.00
N ASP A 110 10.62 -11.64 -5.24
CA ASP A 110 10.02 -11.59 -6.58
C ASP A 110 10.89 -10.72 -7.50
N ASP A 111 11.32 -9.55 -7.02
CA ASP A 111 12.25 -8.69 -7.74
C ASP A 111 13.63 -9.35 -7.95
N ILE A 112 14.15 -10.09 -6.96
CA ILE A 112 15.41 -10.82 -7.07
C ILE A 112 15.30 -11.98 -8.08
N ASN A 113 14.15 -12.65 -8.15
CA ASN A 113 13.94 -13.71 -9.13
C ASN A 113 13.91 -13.15 -10.56
N GLU A 114 13.40 -11.93 -10.75
CA GLU A 114 13.44 -11.21 -12.03
C GLU A 114 14.83 -10.68 -12.36
N ASP A 115 15.57 -10.19 -11.37
CA ASP A 115 16.94 -9.69 -11.49
C ASP A 115 17.87 -10.29 -10.41
N PRO A 116 18.56 -11.41 -10.71
CA PRO A 116 19.43 -12.07 -9.74
C PRO A 116 20.61 -11.22 -9.25
N GLU A 117 21.04 -10.18 -9.99
CA GLU A 117 22.11 -9.28 -9.55
C GLU A 117 21.64 -8.40 -8.37
N LEU A 118 20.35 -8.11 -8.28
CA LEU A 118 19.75 -7.40 -7.16
C LEU A 118 19.99 -8.13 -5.83
N GLY A 119 20.03 -9.47 -5.85
CA GLY A 119 20.34 -10.28 -4.69
C GLY A 119 21.74 -10.00 -4.14
N ALA A 120 22.74 -9.77 -4.99
CA ALA A 120 24.09 -9.44 -4.55
C ALA A 120 24.16 -8.04 -3.91
N PHE A 121 23.48 -7.05 -4.51
CA PHE A 121 23.39 -5.71 -3.92
C PHE A 121 22.64 -5.70 -2.58
N TYR A 122 21.61 -6.53 -2.45
CA TYR A 122 20.90 -6.71 -1.19
C TYR A 122 21.79 -7.29 -0.09
N GLN A 123 22.56 -8.34 -0.39
CA GLN A 123 23.45 -8.95 0.59
C GLN A 123 24.56 -7.99 1.05
N GLU A 124 25.13 -7.20 0.13
CA GLU A 124 26.09 -6.15 0.48
C GLU A 124 25.45 -5.11 1.39
N LEU A 125 24.27 -4.58 0.99
CA LEU A 125 23.52 -3.61 1.80
C LEU A 125 23.24 -4.12 3.21
N ARG A 126 22.78 -5.37 3.31
CA ARG A 126 22.50 -6.03 4.59
C ARG A 126 23.76 -6.17 5.44
N ALA A 127 24.87 -6.61 4.87
CA ALA A 127 26.14 -6.74 5.58
C ALA A 127 26.60 -5.40 6.15
N THR A 128 26.60 -4.34 5.34
CA THR A 128 26.99 -2.99 5.77
C THR A 128 26.05 -2.44 6.85
N ALA A 129 24.74 -2.64 6.71
CA ALA A 129 23.76 -2.19 7.71
C ALA A 129 23.95 -2.88 9.06
N LEU A 130 24.21 -4.19 9.07
CA LEU A 130 24.49 -4.95 10.30
C LEU A 130 25.81 -4.51 10.96
N GLU A 131 26.85 -4.23 10.16
CA GLU A 131 28.11 -3.69 10.67
C GLU A 131 27.91 -2.33 11.33
N PHE A 132 27.16 -1.43 10.68
CA PHE A 132 26.82 -0.12 11.25
C PHE A 132 26.04 -0.24 12.56
N PHE A 133 25.00 -1.09 12.59
CA PHE A 133 24.24 -1.35 13.81
C PHE A 133 25.12 -1.94 14.93
N SER A 134 26.10 -2.79 14.59
CA SER A 134 27.00 -3.42 15.56
C SER A 134 27.92 -2.45 16.31
N MET A 135 28.06 -1.21 15.84
CA MET A 135 28.79 -0.15 16.56
C MET A 135 28.17 0.17 17.93
N GLY A 136 26.89 -0.18 18.13
CA GLY A 136 26.19 -0.15 19.40
C GLY A 136 25.68 1.24 19.80
N HIS A 137 24.75 1.24 20.76
CA HIS A 137 24.04 2.43 21.22
C HIS A 137 24.96 3.55 21.75
N ASN A 138 26.10 3.18 22.35
CA ASN A 138 27.06 4.14 22.88
C ASN A 138 27.74 4.97 21.78
N THR A 139 27.95 4.36 20.61
CA THR A 139 28.61 5.03 19.48
C THR A 139 27.59 5.76 18.60
N LEU A 140 26.46 5.12 18.35
CA LEU A 140 25.43 5.65 17.46
C LEU A 140 24.55 6.74 18.11
N GLY A 141 24.42 6.73 19.44
CA GLY A 141 23.58 7.69 20.15
C GLY A 141 22.14 7.67 19.64
N GLU A 142 21.64 8.83 19.19
CA GLU A 142 20.28 8.98 18.63
C GLU A 142 20.07 8.24 17.31
N LEU A 143 21.14 7.82 16.62
CA LEU A 143 21.05 7.01 15.41
C LEU A 143 20.81 5.52 15.70
N ALA A 144 21.02 5.06 16.94
CA ALA A 144 20.94 3.64 17.25
C ALA A 144 19.56 3.02 16.91
N PRO A 145 18.42 3.65 17.28
CA PRO A 145 17.11 3.13 16.89
C PRO A 145 16.93 3.11 15.36
N LYS A 146 17.43 4.13 14.65
CA LYS A 146 17.29 4.21 13.19
C LYS A 146 18.15 3.18 12.46
N ALA A 147 19.32 2.86 13.01
CA ALA A 147 20.16 1.78 12.53
C ALA A 147 19.51 0.42 12.78
N GLU A 148 18.90 0.22 13.95
CA GLU A 148 18.14 -0.99 14.29
C GLU A 148 16.93 -1.19 13.38
N ASP A 149 16.15 -0.13 13.16
CA ASP A 149 15.01 -0.12 12.24
C ASP A 149 15.46 -0.52 10.83
N PHE A 150 16.54 0.08 10.32
CA PHE A 150 17.04 -0.23 8.98
C PHE A 150 17.59 -1.65 8.86
N ALA A 151 18.35 -2.12 9.86
CA ALA A 151 18.85 -3.49 9.90
C ALA A 151 17.70 -4.51 9.95
N SER A 152 16.63 -4.21 10.70
CA SER A 152 15.44 -5.06 10.81
C SER A 152 14.64 -5.13 9.50
N ALA A 153 14.73 -4.12 8.64
CA ALA A 153 14.15 -4.14 7.30
C ALA A 153 14.95 -4.97 6.29
N LEU A 154 16.11 -5.51 6.69
CA LEU A 154 17.01 -6.31 5.87
C LEU A 154 17.13 -7.74 6.46
N PRO A 155 16.03 -8.50 6.54
CA PRO A 155 16.04 -9.87 7.05
C PRO A 155 16.96 -10.79 6.22
N GLU A 156 17.37 -11.91 6.80
CA GLU A 156 18.14 -12.92 6.05
C GLU A 156 17.32 -13.50 4.90
N ASP A 157 16.04 -13.77 5.16
CA ASP A 157 15.08 -14.20 4.16
C ASP A 157 14.43 -12.99 3.49
N CYS A 158 14.78 -12.75 2.22
CA CYS A 158 14.23 -11.64 1.43
C CYS A 158 12.71 -11.73 1.20
N ARG A 159 12.06 -12.84 1.55
CA ARG A 159 10.59 -12.96 1.48
C ARG A 159 9.90 -12.16 2.58
N ASP A 160 10.61 -11.85 3.66
CA ASP A 160 10.08 -11.17 4.85
C ASP A 160 10.24 -9.64 4.77
N THR A 161 10.56 -9.08 3.59
CA THR A 161 10.72 -7.64 3.37
C THR A 161 10.24 -7.22 1.99
N THR A 162 10.09 -5.91 1.81
CA THR A 162 9.69 -5.28 0.55
C THR A 162 10.62 -4.13 0.20
N ILE A 163 10.72 -3.79 -1.08
CA ILE A 163 11.52 -2.63 -1.53
C ILE A 163 11.05 -1.33 -0.88
N ASN A 164 9.75 -1.18 -0.63
CA ASN A 164 9.18 0.03 -0.02
C ASN A 164 9.73 0.24 1.40
N VAL A 165 9.72 -0.83 2.22
CA VAL A 165 10.22 -0.78 3.61
C VAL A 165 11.72 -0.48 3.64
N ILE A 166 12.50 -1.15 2.79
CA ILE A 166 13.95 -0.90 2.66
C ILE A 166 14.19 0.54 2.22
N TRP A 167 13.48 1.00 1.18
CA TRP A 167 13.67 2.34 0.62
C TRP A 167 13.33 3.43 1.63
N MET A 168 12.21 3.31 2.34
CA MET A 168 11.78 4.29 3.33
C MET A 168 12.82 4.47 4.44
N ARG A 169 13.23 3.36 5.07
CA ARG A 169 14.21 3.38 6.16
C ARG A 169 15.61 3.77 5.68
N GLY A 170 16.00 3.38 4.47
CA GLY A 170 17.25 3.81 3.84
C GLY A 170 17.26 5.30 3.51
N ASN A 171 16.14 5.85 3.03
CA ASN A 171 16.00 7.27 2.73
C ASN A 171 16.05 8.13 4.00
N LYS A 172 15.55 7.62 5.12
CA LYS A 172 15.72 8.24 6.45
C LYS A 172 17.19 8.38 6.83
N LEU A 173 17.99 7.32 6.67
CA LEU A 173 19.45 7.38 6.90
C LEU A 173 20.13 8.37 5.95
N ARG A 174 19.71 8.40 4.67
CA ARG A 174 20.20 9.36 3.67
C ARG A 174 19.91 10.81 4.08
N MET A 175 18.72 11.10 4.61
CA MET A 175 18.36 12.43 5.13
C MET A 175 19.21 12.82 6.34
N LEU A 176 19.43 11.90 7.29
CA LEU A 176 20.26 12.15 8.48
C LEU A 176 21.71 12.45 8.09
N LEU A 177 22.28 11.70 7.13
CA LEU A 177 23.60 12.00 6.58
C LEU A 177 23.63 13.37 5.89
N GLY A 178 22.61 13.69 5.08
CA GLY A 178 22.50 15.00 4.45
C GLY A 178 22.40 16.15 5.46
N ALA A 179 21.73 15.92 6.59
CA ALA A 179 21.67 16.89 7.68
C ALA A 179 23.02 17.10 8.34
N HIS A 180 23.78 16.03 8.59
CA HIS A 180 25.16 16.09 9.07
C HIS A 180 26.06 16.88 8.10
N ASP A 181 26.04 16.55 6.82
CA ASP A 181 26.91 17.15 5.80
C ASP A 181 26.70 18.67 5.66
N ARG A 182 25.50 19.17 5.92
CA ARG A 182 25.22 20.63 5.89
C ARG A 182 25.81 21.40 7.07
N VAL A 183 26.12 20.71 8.17
CA VAL A 183 26.58 21.32 9.43
C VAL A 183 27.97 20.84 9.85
N SER A 184 28.61 19.96 9.08
CA SER A 184 29.91 19.37 9.40
C SER A 184 31.00 20.42 9.61
N ASP A 185 30.94 21.52 8.85
CA ASP A 185 31.92 22.61 8.89
C ASP A 185 31.66 23.64 10.00
N ILE A 186 30.51 23.56 10.68
CA ILE A 186 30.18 24.46 11.79
C ILE A 186 31.09 24.11 12.99
N PRO A 187 31.91 25.05 13.50
CA PRO A 187 32.84 24.76 14.60
C PRO A 187 32.13 24.38 15.90
N ASP A 188 30.95 24.96 16.12
CA ASP A 188 30.15 24.77 17.32
C ASP A 188 29.37 23.45 17.30
N MET A 189 28.96 22.98 18.48
CA MET A 189 28.13 21.81 18.63
C MET A 189 26.76 22.02 17.97
N HIS A 190 26.36 21.09 17.10
CA HIS A 190 25.07 21.12 16.41
C HIS A 190 24.38 19.76 16.57
N PRO A 191 23.06 19.70 16.83
CA PRO A 191 22.36 18.42 17.07
C PRO A 191 22.48 17.43 15.91
N ALA A 192 22.47 17.90 14.65
CA ALA A 192 22.67 17.05 13.47
C ALA A 192 24.14 16.66 13.20
N LYS A 193 25.11 17.16 13.99
CA LYS A 193 26.53 16.89 13.74
C LYS A 193 26.97 15.62 14.46
N LEU A 194 27.09 14.55 13.69
CA LEU A 194 27.64 13.26 14.10
C LEU A 194 29.16 13.31 14.35
N ASP A 195 29.67 12.39 15.17
CA ASP A 195 31.10 12.16 15.28
C ASP A 195 31.67 11.54 13.98
N VAL A 196 33.00 11.61 13.83
CA VAL A 196 33.69 11.17 12.61
C VAL A 196 33.51 9.68 12.34
N ALA A 197 33.55 8.84 13.38
CA ALA A 197 33.43 7.40 13.18
C ALA A 197 32.00 7.03 12.76
N CYS A 198 31.00 7.63 13.40
CA CYS A 198 29.59 7.41 13.07
C CYS A 198 29.20 7.95 11.69
N SER A 199 29.66 9.16 11.32
CA SER A 199 29.38 9.74 10.00
C SER A 199 29.99 8.93 8.86
N GLU A 200 31.24 8.45 8.98
CA GLU A 200 31.86 7.61 7.95
C GLU A 200 31.17 6.23 7.81
N ALA A 201 30.77 5.62 8.94
CA ALA A 201 30.01 4.39 8.90
C ALA A 201 28.61 4.59 8.26
N LEU A 202 27.93 5.69 8.58
CA LEU A 202 26.67 6.07 7.97
C LEU A 202 26.83 6.34 6.47
N ARG A 203 27.90 7.03 6.02
CA ARG A 203 28.21 7.22 4.60
C ARG A 203 28.33 5.87 3.88
N THR A 204 28.98 4.90 4.50
CA THR A 204 29.18 3.56 3.93
C THR A 204 27.85 2.84 3.72
N VAL A 205 26.97 2.82 4.74
CA VAL A 205 25.62 2.24 4.62
C VAL A 205 24.78 2.96 3.57
N VAL A 206 24.78 4.29 3.57
CA VAL A 206 24.02 5.09 2.60
C VAL A 206 24.54 4.87 1.19
N GLN A 207 25.85 4.67 0.99
CA GLN A 207 26.42 4.33 -0.30
C GLN A 207 25.93 2.96 -0.78
N ALA A 208 25.98 1.93 0.06
CA ALA A 208 25.44 0.60 -0.28
C ALA A 208 23.94 0.68 -0.60
N PHE A 209 23.17 1.46 0.16
CA PHE A 209 21.76 1.69 -0.08
C PHE A 209 21.50 2.36 -1.44
N ASN A 210 22.28 3.38 -1.79
CA ASN A 210 22.16 4.06 -3.08
C ASN A 210 22.49 3.12 -4.25
N VAL A 211 23.47 2.22 -4.10
CA VAL A 211 23.77 1.20 -5.11
C VAL A 211 22.61 0.22 -5.28
N PHE A 212 22.05 -0.29 -4.18
CA PHE A 212 20.85 -1.13 -4.21
C PHE A 212 19.67 -0.41 -4.89
N ALA A 213 19.37 0.82 -4.47
CA ALA A 213 18.26 1.61 -4.98
C ALA A 213 18.42 1.94 -6.48
N ALA A 214 19.64 2.20 -6.94
CA ALA A 214 19.93 2.46 -8.34
C ALA A 214 19.72 1.21 -9.24
N ASN A 215 19.84 0.00 -8.68
CA ASN A 215 19.68 -1.24 -9.44
C ASN A 215 18.26 -1.82 -9.36
N SER A 216 17.50 -1.54 -8.30
CA SER A 216 16.08 -1.89 -8.23
C SER A 216 15.19 -0.97 -9.08
N ALA A 217 14.37 -1.54 -9.97
CA ALA A 217 13.44 -0.78 -10.80
C ALA A 217 12.44 0.03 -9.95
N LYS A 218 11.86 -0.59 -8.92
CA LYS A 218 10.91 0.07 -8.03
C LYS A 218 11.59 1.14 -7.17
N ALA A 219 12.77 0.88 -6.61
CA ALA A 219 13.48 1.89 -5.83
C ALA A 219 13.92 3.10 -6.67
N ARG A 220 14.28 2.91 -7.95
CA ARG A 220 14.52 4.01 -8.88
C ARG A 220 13.29 4.88 -9.09
N LEU A 221 12.10 4.29 -9.22
CA LEU A 221 10.85 5.05 -9.33
C LEU A 221 10.61 5.89 -8.06
N LEU A 222 10.86 5.29 -6.89
CA LEU A 222 10.78 6.01 -5.60
C LEU A 222 11.79 7.17 -5.52
N ASP A 223 13.03 6.97 -6.00
CA ASP A 223 14.07 8.02 -6.05
C ASP A 223 13.78 9.14 -7.05
N GLN A 224 12.88 8.91 -8.01
CA GLN A 224 12.40 9.91 -8.97
C GLN A 224 11.20 10.69 -8.48
N LEU A 225 10.58 10.29 -7.36
CA LEU A 225 9.51 11.07 -6.75
C LEU A 225 10.05 12.45 -6.40
N SER A 226 9.32 13.49 -6.77
CA SER A 226 9.63 14.86 -6.37
C SER A 226 8.33 15.61 -6.33
N LEU A 227 8.11 16.34 -5.24
CA LEU A 227 6.98 17.24 -5.11
C LEU A 227 7.43 18.64 -5.51
N GLY A 228 6.52 19.37 -6.18
CA GLY A 228 6.67 20.80 -6.29
C GLY A 228 6.59 21.46 -4.90
N PRO A 229 7.14 22.67 -4.70
CA PRO A 229 7.08 23.37 -3.41
C PRO A 229 5.64 23.54 -2.88
N ASP A 230 4.69 23.79 -3.78
CA ASP A 230 3.28 23.95 -3.43
C ASP A 230 2.66 22.62 -3.00
N ASP A 231 2.86 21.55 -3.77
CA ASP A 231 2.35 20.21 -3.44
C ASP A 231 2.91 19.71 -2.11
N ARG A 232 4.21 19.95 -1.87
CA ARG A 232 4.87 19.60 -0.60
C ARG A 232 4.18 20.29 0.57
N LYS A 233 4.03 21.61 0.49
CA LYS A 233 3.41 22.40 1.55
C LYS A 233 2.00 21.90 1.85
N VAL A 234 1.22 21.69 0.79
CA VAL A 234 -0.17 21.25 0.84
C VAL A 234 -0.30 19.87 1.51
N ILE A 235 0.55 18.91 1.16
CA ILE A 235 0.57 17.59 1.82
C ILE A 235 1.01 17.72 3.28
N THR A 236 2.14 18.37 3.55
CA THR A 236 2.69 18.50 4.92
C THR A 236 1.71 19.19 5.88
N GLU A 237 0.97 20.21 5.43
CA GLU A 237 -0.04 20.90 6.25
C GLU A 237 -1.22 19.99 6.63
N SER A 238 -1.52 18.96 5.82
CA SER A 238 -2.60 18.00 6.09
C SER A 238 -2.20 16.82 6.98
N LEU A 239 -0.90 16.50 7.04
CA LEU A 239 -0.41 15.29 7.74
C LEU A 239 -0.76 15.23 9.24
N PRO A 240 -0.74 16.32 10.03
CA PRO A 240 -1.06 16.23 11.46
C PRO A 240 -2.49 15.77 11.74
N GLU A 241 -3.47 16.25 10.96
CA GLU A 241 -4.87 15.81 11.12
C GLU A 241 -5.03 14.34 10.67
N ILE A 242 -4.30 13.95 9.63
CA ILE A 242 -4.32 12.58 9.12
C ILE A 242 -3.67 11.61 10.10
N GLU A 243 -2.61 12.00 10.78
CA GLU A 243 -1.95 11.18 11.79
C GLU A 243 -2.93 10.77 12.89
N GLU A 244 -3.73 11.71 13.39
CA GLU A 244 -4.77 11.43 14.40
C GLU A 244 -5.86 10.50 13.84
N VAL A 245 -6.28 10.70 12.59
CA VAL A 245 -7.23 9.79 11.91
C VAL A 245 -6.65 8.37 11.79
N VAL A 246 -5.38 8.22 11.43
CA VAL A 246 -4.71 6.92 11.29
C VAL A 246 -4.55 6.23 12.65
N LYS A 247 -4.27 6.97 13.73
CA LYS A 247 -4.21 6.43 15.10
C LYS A 247 -5.54 5.83 15.57
N GLU A 248 -6.67 6.30 15.05
CA GLU A 248 -7.99 5.74 15.35
C GLU A 248 -8.39 4.55 14.46
N ALA A 249 -7.58 4.21 13.44
CA ALA A 249 -7.90 3.15 12.48
C ALA A 249 -7.73 1.71 13.01
N GLY A 250 -7.27 1.51 14.25
CA GLY A 250 -6.97 0.17 14.79
C GLY A 250 -8.15 -0.81 14.83
N ALA A 251 -9.39 -0.32 14.78
CA ALA A 251 -10.57 -1.20 14.66
C ALA A 251 -10.78 -1.78 13.25
N ILE A 252 -10.17 -1.15 12.24
CA ILE A 252 -10.37 -1.46 10.82
C ILE A 252 -9.10 -1.92 10.11
N SER A 253 -7.93 -1.75 10.72
CA SER A 253 -6.63 -2.19 10.21
C SER A 253 -5.91 -3.14 11.17
N THR A 254 -4.93 -3.87 10.65
CA THR A 254 -3.96 -4.58 11.49
C THR A 254 -3.08 -3.56 12.21
N GLY A 255 -2.50 -3.98 13.36
CA GLY A 255 -1.56 -3.14 14.08
C GLY A 255 -0.30 -2.84 13.26
N GLU A 256 0.13 -3.79 12.41
CA GLU A 256 1.27 -3.61 11.51
C GLU A 256 1.01 -2.53 10.46
N ALA A 257 -0.12 -2.61 9.74
CA ALA A 257 -0.50 -1.61 8.76
C ALA A 257 -0.69 -0.22 9.36
N GLN A 258 -1.30 -0.16 10.55
CA GLN A 258 -1.48 1.10 11.28
C GLN A 258 -0.13 1.71 11.67
N ASN A 259 0.75 0.94 12.31
CA ASN A 259 2.03 1.42 12.81
C ASN A 259 2.94 1.86 11.65
N ALA A 260 2.97 1.10 10.56
CA ALA A 260 3.74 1.47 9.37
C ALA A 260 3.26 2.82 8.80
N LEU A 261 1.95 3.03 8.72
CA LEU A 261 1.42 4.29 8.21
C LEU A 261 1.66 5.47 9.16
N ILE A 262 1.59 5.25 10.49
CA ILE A 262 1.96 6.26 11.48
C ILE A 262 3.43 6.64 11.33
N GLU A 263 4.34 5.65 11.26
CA GLU A 263 5.77 5.88 11.07
C GLU A 263 6.04 6.68 9.80
N GLU A 264 5.39 6.33 8.68
CA GLU A 264 5.54 7.05 7.41
C GLU A 264 5.08 8.51 7.51
N VAL A 265 3.97 8.77 8.21
CA VAL A 265 3.43 10.12 8.41
C VAL A 265 4.34 10.94 9.32
N GLU A 266 4.80 10.39 10.45
CA GLU A 266 5.73 11.06 11.37
C GLU A 266 7.07 11.41 10.68
N ASP A 267 7.60 10.47 9.87
CA ASP A 267 8.82 10.69 9.11
C ASP A 267 8.65 11.78 8.04
N ALA A 268 7.48 11.85 7.40
CA ALA A 268 7.18 12.91 6.45
C ALA A 268 7.02 14.29 7.13
N GLN A 269 6.44 14.35 8.33
CA GLN A 269 6.33 15.61 9.09
C GLN A 269 7.70 16.14 9.55
N SER A 270 8.62 15.24 9.88
CA SER A 270 9.99 15.60 10.28
C SER A 270 10.95 15.82 9.10
N ALA A 271 10.48 15.66 7.86
CA ALA A 271 11.31 15.72 6.67
C ALA A 271 11.81 17.13 6.36
N ASP A 272 13.10 17.25 6.03
CA ASP A 272 13.75 18.51 5.66
C ASP A 272 13.38 18.96 4.23
N ALA A 273 13.66 20.22 3.88
CA ALA A 273 13.39 20.78 2.56
C ALA A 273 14.32 20.25 1.43
N SER A 274 14.98 19.10 1.64
CA SER A 274 15.85 18.50 0.64
C SER A 274 15.06 17.61 -0.33
N PRO A 275 15.64 17.23 -1.49
CA PRO A 275 15.03 16.26 -2.39
C PRO A 275 14.71 14.91 -1.72
N ALA A 276 15.49 14.49 -0.73
CA ALA A 276 15.20 13.26 0.02
C ALA A 276 13.98 13.44 0.93
N GLY A 277 13.81 14.62 1.52
CA GLY A 277 12.61 14.95 2.28
C GLY A 277 11.37 15.12 1.40
N ASP A 278 11.49 15.70 0.21
CA ASP A 278 10.38 15.75 -0.77
C ASP A 278 9.88 14.34 -1.13
N ARG A 279 10.82 13.41 -1.33
CA ARG A 279 10.51 12.01 -1.58
C ARG A 279 9.79 11.35 -0.41
N GLN A 280 10.23 11.61 0.82
CA GLN A 280 9.59 11.09 2.02
C GLN A 280 8.14 11.59 2.15
N VAL A 281 7.92 12.90 1.95
CA VAL A 281 6.58 13.51 1.99
C VAL A 281 5.70 12.94 0.87
N SER A 282 6.24 12.80 -0.34
CA SER A 282 5.51 12.21 -1.47
C SER A 282 5.10 10.76 -1.20
N PHE A 283 6.01 9.97 -0.63
CA PHE A 283 5.76 8.57 -0.33
C PHE A 283 4.63 8.43 0.70
N ALA A 284 4.73 9.14 1.83
CA ALA A 284 3.72 9.11 2.89
C ALA A 284 2.34 9.58 2.38
N GLY A 285 2.28 10.68 1.63
CA GLY A 285 1.01 11.16 1.07
C GLY A 285 0.34 10.16 0.14
N ARG A 286 1.13 9.44 -0.66
CA ARG A 286 0.64 8.36 -1.53
C ARG A 286 0.23 7.11 -0.74
N SER A 287 0.96 6.74 0.31
CA SER A 287 0.59 5.63 1.19
C SER A 287 -0.72 5.90 1.92
N VAL A 288 -0.90 7.10 2.48
CA VAL A 288 -2.18 7.53 3.08
C VAL A 288 -3.30 7.46 2.04
N THR A 289 -3.04 7.91 0.80
CA THR A 289 -4.00 7.81 -0.30
C THR A 289 -4.37 6.34 -0.60
N ASN A 290 -3.40 5.42 -0.62
CA ASN A 290 -3.63 4.00 -0.83
C ASN A 290 -4.43 3.37 0.31
N PHE A 291 -4.14 3.75 1.56
CA PHE A 291 -4.89 3.31 2.73
C PHE A 291 -6.36 3.73 2.60
N PHE A 292 -6.64 5.01 2.38
CA PHE A 292 -8.01 5.50 2.23
C PHE A 292 -8.72 4.91 1.00
N THR A 293 -8.00 4.75 -0.12
CA THR A 293 -8.53 4.06 -1.30
C THR A 293 -9.01 2.66 -0.93
N THR A 294 -8.20 1.90 -0.19
CA THR A 294 -8.54 0.54 0.23
C THR A 294 -9.80 0.50 1.09
N ILE A 295 -9.90 1.37 2.11
CA ILE A 295 -11.04 1.37 3.02
C ILE A 295 -12.33 1.85 2.34
N ILE A 296 -12.22 2.82 1.43
CA ILE A 296 -13.37 3.38 0.69
C ILE A 296 -13.86 2.36 -0.33
N VAL A 297 -12.97 1.71 -1.09
CA VAL A 297 -13.35 0.64 -2.02
C VAL A 297 -13.98 -0.54 -1.27
N LYS A 298 -13.44 -0.91 -0.09
CA LYS A 298 -14.05 -1.93 0.77
C LYS A 298 -15.47 -1.54 1.18
N ALA A 299 -15.66 -0.35 1.73
CA ALA A 299 -16.97 0.15 2.14
C ALA A 299 -17.96 0.20 0.97
N TYR A 300 -17.48 0.64 -0.20
CA TYR A 300 -18.25 0.66 -1.43
C TYR A 300 -18.71 -0.74 -1.85
N ARG A 301 -17.80 -1.74 -1.87
CA ARG A 301 -18.13 -3.13 -2.19
C ARG A 301 -19.19 -3.72 -1.25
N LEU A 302 -19.13 -3.37 0.04
CA LEU A 302 -20.13 -3.80 1.02
C LEU A 302 -21.51 -3.21 0.71
N VAL A 303 -21.58 -1.89 0.45
CA VAL A 303 -22.83 -1.22 0.05
C VAL A 303 -23.36 -1.80 -1.27
N ARG A 304 -22.48 -1.98 -2.26
CA ARG A 304 -22.79 -2.55 -3.56
C ARG A 304 -23.39 -3.95 -3.45
N THR A 305 -22.76 -4.81 -2.66
CA THR A 305 -23.22 -6.20 -2.42
C THR A 305 -24.57 -6.23 -1.72
N GLY A 306 -24.79 -5.34 -0.75
CA GLY A 306 -26.06 -5.24 -0.02
C GLY A 306 -27.22 -4.76 -0.90
N LEU A 307 -26.96 -3.82 -1.81
CA LEU A 307 -27.95 -3.29 -2.76
C LEU A 307 -28.20 -4.23 -3.97
N LYS A 308 -27.25 -5.11 -4.32
CA LYS A 308 -27.37 -6.07 -5.44
C LYS A 308 -27.68 -5.36 -6.78
N ALA A 309 -28.70 -5.82 -7.51
CA ALA A 309 -29.02 -5.37 -8.86
C ALA A 309 -29.51 -3.91 -8.95
N THR A 310 -29.75 -3.24 -7.82
CA THR A 310 -30.24 -1.85 -7.81
C THR A 310 -29.14 -0.83 -7.71
N VAL A 311 -27.86 -1.23 -7.57
CA VAL A 311 -26.74 -0.29 -7.40
C VAL A 311 -26.72 0.78 -8.49
N SER A 312 -26.87 0.41 -9.77
CA SER A 312 -26.89 1.39 -10.85
C SER A 312 -28.05 2.37 -10.73
N ALA A 313 -29.24 1.92 -10.30
CA ALA A 313 -30.38 2.80 -10.08
C ALA A 313 -30.18 3.72 -8.85
N VAL A 314 -29.59 3.18 -7.78
CA VAL A 314 -29.23 3.94 -6.58
C VAL A 314 -28.16 4.97 -6.92
N TRP A 315 -27.17 4.62 -7.72
CA TRP A 315 -26.11 5.52 -8.17
C TRP A 315 -26.67 6.73 -8.92
N THR A 316 -27.58 6.51 -9.89
CA THR A 316 -28.29 7.60 -10.59
C THR A 316 -29.14 8.44 -9.62
N THR A 317 -29.87 7.81 -8.70
CA THR A 317 -30.73 8.51 -7.72
C THR A 317 -29.92 9.34 -6.73
N VAL A 318 -28.76 8.82 -6.31
CA VAL A 318 -27.79 9.50 -5.47
C VAL A 318 -27.20 10.69 -6.22
N LYS A 319 -26.85 10.55 -7.51
CA LYS A 319 -26.42 11.68 -8.35
C LYS A 319 -27.48 12.78 -8.41
N ASP A 320 -28.75 12.40 -8.51
CA ASP A 320 -29.90 13.32 -8.61
C ASP A 320 -30.38 13.90 -7.27
N LYS A 321 -29.70 13.58 -6.15
CA LYS A 321 -29.99 14.10 -4.79
C LYS A 321 -31.38 13.76 -4.23
N THR A 322 -31.94 12.61 -4.58
CA THR A 322 -33.29 12.20 -4.13
C THR A 322 -33.32 10.92 -3.30
N ALA A 323 -32.18 10.28 -3.03
CA ALA A 323 -32.13 9.02 -2.29
C ALA A 323 -32.40 9.19 -0.79
N GLU A 324 -33.29 8.37 -0.24
CA GLU A 324 -33.48 8.21 1.22
C GLU A 324 -32.32 7.41 1.81
N ALA A 325 -31.90 7.75 3.04
CA ALA A 325 -30.85 7.04 3.75
C ALA A 325 -31.26 5.59 4.07
N VAL A 326 -30.36 4.64 3.83
CA VAL A 326 -30.55 3.22 4.10
C VAL A 326 -29.66 2.82 5.27
N THR A 327 -30.19 2.04 6.21
CA THR A 327 -29.41 1.55 7.36
C THR A 327 -28.53 0.37 6.99
N LEU A 328 -27.38 0.21 7.65
CA LEU A 328 -26.47 -0.94 7.45
C LEU A 328 -27.19 -2.29 7.60
N THR A 329 -28.08 -2.39 8.59
CA THR A 329 -28.91 -3.58 8.82
C THR A 329 -29.85 -3.87 7.64
N ALA A 330 -30.42 -2.84 7.02
CA ALA A 330 -31.33 -3.00 5.89
C ALA A 330 -30.64 -3.56 4.64
N ILE A 331 -29.33 -3.32 4.49
CA ILE A 331 -28.50 -3.88 3.41
C ILE A 331 -27.74 -5.16 3.80
N GLY A 332 -28.05 -5.74 4.97
CA GLY A 332 -27.53 -7.05 5.39
C GLY A 332 -26.07 -7.03 5.88
N ILE A 333 -25.55 -5.86 6.24
CA ILE A 333 -24.20 -5.72 6.81
C ILE A 333 -24.29 -5.89 8.33
N ALA A 334 -23.68 -6.96 8.86
CA ALA A 334 -23.70 -7.30 10.29
C ALA A 334 -22.32 -7.61 10.89
N SER A 335 -21.23 -7.50 10.13
CA SER A 335 -19.88 -7.73 10.65
C SER A 335 -19.46 -6.57 11.57
N PRO A 336 -18.88 -6.83 12.76
CA PRO A 336 -18.32 -5.80 13.63
C PRO A 336 -17.30 -4.89 12.92
N HIS A 337 -16.43 -5.46 12.08
CA HIS A 337 -15.44 -4.69 11.32
C HIS A 337 -16.08 -3.81 10.24
N ALA A 338 -17.19 -4.26 9.64
CA ALA A 338 -17.94 -3.44 8.71
C ALA A 338 -18.60 -2.26 9.42
N THR A 339 -19.21 -2.48 10.60
CA THR A 339 -19.77 -1.40 11.41
C THR A 339 -18.69 -0.39 11.81
N ALA A 340 -17.54 -0.86 12.32
CA ALA A 340 -16.42 -0.02 12.68
C ALA A 340 -15.89 0.80 11.48
N LEU A 341 -15.85 0.20 10.28
CA LEU A 341 -15.46 0.89 9.04
C LEU A 341 -16.39 2.07 8.72
N PHE A 342 -17.70 1.87 8.78
CA PHE A 342 -18.64 2.96 8.48
C PHE A 342 -18.66 4.02 9.58
N GLU A 343 -18.51 3.64 10.84
CA GLU A 343 -18.36 4.58 11.95
C GLU A 343 -17.07 5.42 11.81
N PHE A 344 -15.96 4.79 11.43
CA PHE A 344 -14.70 5.46 11.14
C PHE A 344 -14.86 6.46 9.99
N LEU A 345 -15.37 6.02 8.83
CA LEU A 345 -15.58 6.90 7.67
C LEU A 345 -16.54 8.06 7.98
N LYS A 346 -17.57 7.82 8.79
CA LYS A 346 -18.48 8.87 9.25
C LYS A 346 -17.77 9.91 10.11
N SER A 347 -16.99 9.43 11.08
CA SER A 347 -16.35 10.29 12.09
C SER A 347 -15.25 11.16 11.49
N HIS A 348 -14.59 10.67 10.44
CA HIS A 348 -13.46 11.34 9.80
C HIS A 348 -13.74 11.85 8.37
N TYR A 349 -15.00 11.82 7.90
CA TYR A 349 -15.34 12.17 6.52
C TYR A 349 -14.72 13.51 6.05
N GLY A 350 -14.84 14.57 6.86
CA GLY A 350 -14.35 15.89 6.50
C GLY A 350 -12.84 15.93 6.27
N VAL A 351 -12.07 15.32 7.16
CA VAL A 351 -10.60 15.25 7.08
C VAL A 351 -10.17 14.38 5.90
N VAL A 352 -10.79 13.21 5.74
CA VAL A 352 -10.48 12.27 4.63
C VAL A 352 -10.80 12.89 3.27
N ALA A 353 -11.97 13.53 3.12
CA ALA A 353 -12.38 14.15 1.87
C ALA A 353 -11.46 15.32 1.47
N GLU A 354 -11.11 16.20 2.42
CA GLU A 354 -10.21 17.31 2.12
C GLU A 354 -8.79 16.83 1.80
N PHE A 355 -8.31 15.79 2.48
CA PHE A 355 -7.02 15.17 2.16
C PHE A 355 -7.02 14.54 0.77
N LEU A 356 -8.03 13.75 0.39
CA LEU A 356 -8.08 13.11 -0.93
C LEU A 356 -8.09 14.15 -2.06
N LYS A 357 -8.78 15.27 -1.86
CA LYS A 357 -8.78 16.42 -2.78
C LYS A 357 -7.40 17.08 -2.87
N THR A 358 -6.76 17.26 -1.73
CA THR A 358 -5.42 17.87 -1.55
C THR A 358 -4.32 17.02 -2.19
N ALA A 359 -4.33 15.71 -1.94
CA ALA A 359 -3.38 14.74 -2.47
C ALA A 359 -3.59 14.43 -3.96
N GLN A 360 -4.54 15.11 -4.62
CA GLN A 360 -4.93 14.87 -6.01
C GLN A 360 -5.24 13.39 -6.28
N ALA A 361 -5.92 12.74 -5.33
CA ALA A 361 -6.30 11.35 -5.44
C ALA A 361 -7.20 11.13 -6.68
N ASN A 362 -7.27 9.87 -7.13
CA ASN A 362 -8.16 9.50 -8.23
C ASN A 362 -9.60 9.98 -7.92
N PRO A 363 -10.25 10.77 -8.80
CA PRO A 363 -11.59 11.31 -8.57
C PRO A 363 -12.65 10.25 -8.25
N ALA A 364 -12.45 8.99 -8.68
CA ALA A 364 -13.33 7.88 -8.35
C ALA A 364 -13.37 7.58 -6.84
N VAL A 365 -12.26 7.77 -6.12
CA VAL A 365 -12.20 7.58 -4.66
C VAL A 365 -13.15 8.56 -3.97
N GLN A 366 -13.11 9.84 -4.36
CA GLN A 366 -14.02 10.84 -3.82
C GLN A 366 -15.49 10.53 -4.15
N GLN A 367 -15.76 10.11 -5.39
CA GLN A 367 -17.13 9.74 -5.80
C GLN A 367 -17.67 8.56 -4.99
N PHE A 368 -16.83 7.55 -4.70
CA PHE A 368 -17.21 6.44 -3.83
C PHE A 368 -17.46 6.90 -2.39
N LEU A 369 -16.60 7.74 -1.84
CA LEU A 369 -16.77 8.30 -0.49
C LEU A 369 -18.09 9.07 -0.37
N ASP A 370 -18.35 9.99 -1.32
CA ASP A 370 -19.58 10.78 -1.36
C ASP A 370 -20.83 9.90 -1.49
N PHE A 371 -20.76 8.85 -2.32
CA PHE A 371 -21.84 7.88 -2.47
C PHE A 371 -22.12 7.13 -1.17
N ILE A 372 -21.09 6.60 -0.51
CA ILE A 372 -21.22 5.86 0.77
C ILE A 372 -21.89 6.76 1.82
N VAL A 373 -21.37 7.97 1.98
CA VAL A 373 -21.87 8.95 2.95
C VAL A 373 -23.33 9.28 2.69
N LYS A 374 -23.71 9.46 1.44
CA LYS A 374 -25.08 9.79 1.05
C LYS A 374 -26.05 8.63 1.24
N VAL A 375 -25.69 7.42 0.78
CA VAL A 375 -26.53 6.24 0.92
C VAL A 375 -26.80 5.91 2.39
N LEU A 376 -25.80 6.13 3.26
CA LEU A 376 -25.89 5.78 4.67
C LEU A 376 -26.31 6.95 5.57
N GLY A 377 -26.57 8.14 5.01
CA GLY A 377 -26.93 9.33 5.78
C GLY A 377 -25.86 9.72 6.81
N LEU A 378 -24.59 9.63 6.43
CA LEU A 378 -23.45 9.91 7.33
C LEU A 378 -23.13 11.41 7.43
N ALA A 379 -23.66 12.25 6.53
CA ALA A 379 -23.48 13.71 6.50
C ALA A 379 -24.79 14.48 6.64
#